data_AF-A0A3Q8VIJ8-F1
#
_entry.id   AF-A0A3Q8VIJ8-F1
#
_cell.length_a   1.000
_cell.length_b   1.000
_cell.length_c   1.000
_cell.angle_alpha   90.00
_cell.angle_beta   90.00
_cell.angle_gamma   90.00
#
_symmetry.space_group_name_H-M   'P 1'
#
loop_
_entity.id
_entity.type
_entity.pdbx_description
1 polymer ?
#
loop_
_entity_poly.entity_id
_entity_poly.type
_entity_poly.pdbx_seq_one_letter_code
_entity_poly.pdbx_strand_id
1 'polypeptide(L)'
;MTYNDHGSSVPEGSGEPENGPDSSAASSAANDSAAAAVGAGQAPGQGGVSDADTSLPAPASSDEGQRSSPLTAPRVRGDVLRMLGCARIATVRQMARVVTAEDADGRSYVRRALRDLEEEGLAETNGKHGKEPIWNLTRRGLRAVADGGELPLRPRAGTGARAVRAGYGGHGLAVTETILAYGGRAHLTAWQVEVNHAIKETGLSFNTDAVLTLPTKTSEVRLFEVDNGTMPRARLAREVWDYERYAGHRCWEGARGTIGTTFPFWRRYRYMRSERFPTLHVVLAGLEEHLLQRRLDALTEDVHGIAVGVLATTLPRLKRREPWLRLGVDDPGRRRERYPEPVGR
;
A
#
# COMPACT_ATOMS: atom_id res chain seq x y z
N MET A 1 64.61 -43.18 15.24
CA MET A 1 64.96 -42.83 16.62
C MET A 1 63.67 -42.40 17.30
N THR A 2 63.18 -43.29 18.14
CA THR A 2 61.89 -43.29 18.84
C THR A 2 61.82 -42.28 19.97
N TYR A 3 60.63 -41.72 20.23
CA TYR A 3 60.15 -41.59 21.61
C TYR A 3 58.62 -41.76 21.64
N ASN A 4 58.20 -42.84 22.30
CA ASN A 4 56.85 -43.20 22.76
C ASN A 4 56.32 -42.08 23.69
N ASP A 5 55.06 -41.65 23.70
CA ASP A 5 53.75 -42.34 23.87
C ASP A 5 53.61 -43.15 25.16
N HIS A 6 52.97 -42.55 26.17
CA HIS A 6 52.28 -43.20 27.29
C HIS A 6 51.09 -42.34 27.75
N GLY A 7 49.88 -42.80 27.42
CA GLY A 7 49.00 -43.34 28.45
C GLY A 7 47.96 -42.41 29.10
N SER A 8 46.72 -42.62 28.64
CA SER A 8 45.49 -42.74 29.44
C SER A 8 44.90 -41.50 30.13
N SER A 9 43.67 -41.13 29.75
CA SER A 9 42.43 -41.45 30.50
C SER A 9 41.32 -40.46 30.13
N VAL A 10 40.19 -40.98 29.65
CA VAL A 10 38.90 -40.24 29.53
C VAL A 10 38.16 -40.37 30.89
N PRO A 11 37.38 -39.36 31.30
CA PRO A 11 35.94 -39.62 31.34
C PRO A 11 35.09 -38.48 30.75
N GLU A 12 33.94 -38.91 30.24
CA GLU A 12 32.83 -38.10 29.75
C GLU A 12 32.38 -37.07 30.80
N GLY A 13 32.19 -35.84 30.34
CA GLY A 13 31.53 -34.76 31.07
C GLY A 13 30.65 -33.99 30.09
N SER A 14 29.35 -34.26 30.14
CA SER A 14 28.28 -33.55 29.45
C SER A 14 28.34 -32.04 29.76
N GLY A 15 28.53 -31.22 28.72
CA GLY A 15 28.43 -29.77 28.76
C GLY A 15 27.75 -29.27 27.49
N GLU A 16 26.54 -28.75 27.66
CA GLU A 16 25.69 -28.11 26.66
C GLU A 16 26.44 -26.98 25.91
N PRO A 17 26.26 -26.81 24.59
CA PRO A 17 26.68 -25.58 23.94
C PRO A 17 25.64 -24.46 24.17
N GLU A 18 26.11 -23.40 24.81
CA GLU A 18 25.40 -22.13 24.99
C GLU A 18 24.94 -21.56 23.63
N ASN A 19 23.61 -21.51 23.45
CA ASN A 19 22.96 -20.75 22.40
C ASN A 19 23.08 -19.26 22.72
N GLY A 20 23.96 -18.55 22.01
CA GLY A 20 23.95 -17.09 21.94
C GLY A 20 22.74 -16.59 21.12
N PRO A 21 22.09 -15.48 21.52
CA PRO A 21 20.80 -15.10 20.96
C PRO A 21 20.94 -14.42 19.58
N ASP A 22 20.35 -15.05 18.57
CA ASP A 22 19.94 -14.41 17.33
C ASP A 22 18.95 -13.28 17.65
N SER A 23 19.34 -12.05 17.36
CA SER A 23 18.50 -10.86 17.47
C SER A 23 17.45 -10.84 16.36
N SER A 24 16.38 -11.61 16.58
CA SER A 24 15.11 -11.58 15.86
C SER A 24 14.32 -10.33 16.28
N ALA A 25 14.37 -9.26 15.50
CA ALA A 25 13.40 -8.17 15.58
C ALA A 25 12.12 -8.57 14.84
N ALA A 26 11.27 -9.33 15.53
CA ALA A 26 9.92 -9.66 15.11
C ALA A 26 9.05 -8.39 15.06
N SER A 27 8.57 -8.04 13.87
CA SER A 27 7.39 -7.17 13.72
C SER A 27 6.14 -8.03 13.69
N SER A 28 5.80 -8.63 14.84
CA SER A 28 4.54 -9.33 15.06
C SER A 28 3.56 -8.43 15.82
N ALA A 29 2.84 -7.59 15.08
CA ALA A 29 1.56 -7.07 15.60
C ALA A 29 0.49 -8.11 15.23
N ALA A 30 0.16 -8.98 16.19
CA ALA A 30 -0.99 -9.86 16.11
C ALA A 30 -2.25 -9.04 15.82
N ASN A 31 -2.92 -9.33 14.70
CA ASN A 31 -4.24 -8.79 14.41
C ASN A 31 -5.15 -9.95 14.02
N ASP A 32 -5.87 -10.44 15.03
CA ASP A 32 -7.09 -11.20 14.83
C ASP A 32 -8.13 -10.30 14.17
N SER A 33 -8.63 -10.72 13.00
CA SER A 33 -9.86 -10.16 12.45
C SER A 33 -10.59 -11.21 11.63
N ALA A 34 -11.69 -11.70 12.19
CA ALA A 34 -12.70 -12.52 11.55
C ALA A 34 -13.29 -11.80 10.32
N ALA A 35 -13.61 -12.60 9.30
CA ALA A 35 -14.36 -12.18 8.13
C ALA A 35 -15.81 -11.87 8.55
N ALA A 36 -16.33 -10.71 8.18
CA ALA A 36 -17.76 -10.40 8.28
C ALA A 36 -18.34 -10.32 6.87
N ALA A 37 -19.25 -11.26 6.59
CA ALA A 37 -20.10 -11.29 5.42
C ALA A 37 -21.15 -10.16 5.52
N VAL A 38 -21.43 -9.51 4.39
CA VAL A 38 -22.48 -8.49 4.25
C VAL A 38 -23.80 -9.21 3.97
N GLY A 39 -24.71 -9.19 4.94
CA GLY A 39 -26.10 -9.62 4.80
C GLY A 39 -27.00 -8.45 4.40
N ALA A 40 -27.93 -8.73 3.48
CA ALA A 40 -28.92 -7.80 2.96
C ALA A 40 -30.13 -7.63 3.91
N GLY A 41 -30.73 -6.44 3.89
CA GLY A 41 -32.14 -6.23 4.21
C GLY A 41 -32.42 -5.19 5.30
N GLN A 42 -32.87 -3.99 4.90
CA GLN A 42 -33.99 -3.29 5.57
C GLN A 42 -34.40 -2.02 4.80
N ALA A 43 -35.72 -1.84 4.68
CA ALA A 43 -36.42 -0.62 4.26
C ALA A 43 -37.32 -0.15 5.44
N PRO A 44 -38.03 0.99 5.34
CA PRO A 44 -37.62 2.29 5.87
C PRO A 44 -38.45 2.75 7.08
N GLY A 45 -37.90 3.64 7.90
CA GLY A 45 -38.59 4.31 9.00
C GLY A 45 -38.26 5.79 9.04
N GLN A 46 -39.29 6.63 8.89
CA GLN A 46 -39.26 8.09 8.95
C GLN A 46 -39.13 8.63 10.39
N GLY A 47 -38.53 9.82 10.56
CA GLY A 47 -38.64 10.59 11.80
C GLY A 47 -37.67 11.76 11.99
N GLY A 48 -37.96 12.91 11.35
CA GLY A 48 -38.01 14.25 11.96
C GLY A 48 -36.77 14.98 12.55
N VAL A 49 -36.30 15.98 11.78
CA VAL A 49 -35.95 17.39 12.13
C VAL A 49 -34.68 17.71 12.96
N SER A 50 -33.75 18.45 12.32
CA SER A 50 -33.24 19.76 12.79
C SER A 50 -32.12 20.27 11.86
N ASP A 51 -32.43 21.33 11.11
CA ASP A 51 -31.57 21.98 10.12
C ASP A 51 -30.28 22.58 10.71
N ALA A 52 -29.14 22.20 10.13
CA ALA A 52 -27.96 23.02 10.00
C ALA A 52 -27.42 22.82 8.59
N ASP A 53 -27.70 23.79 7.71
CA ASP A 53 -27.37 23.77 6.29
C ASP A 53 -25.85 23.64 6.09
N THR A 54 -25.40 22.42 5.83
CA THR A 54 -24.00 22.05 5.57
C THR A 54 -23.85 21.52 4.14
N SER A 55 -24.62 22.10 3.22
CA SER A 55 -24.72 21.60 1.84
C SER A 55 -23.72 22.32 0.94
N LEU A 56 -22.68 21.61 0.48
CA LEU A 56 -21.85 22.06 -0.64
C LEU A 56 -22.56 21.74 -1.98
N PRO A 57 -22.39 22.59 -3.02
CA PRO A 57 -23.20 22.49 -4.24
C PRO A 57 -22.89 21.23 -5.06
N ALA A 58 -23.95 20.63 -5.62
CA ALA A 58 -23.88 19.49 -6.53
C ALA A 58 -23.21 19.86 -7.87
N PRO A 59 -22.46 18.94 -8.51
CA PRO A 59 -21.85 19.21 -9.81
C PRO A 59 -22.89 19.07 -10.93
N ALA A 60 -23.06 20.14 -11.71
CA ALA A 60 -23.78 20.10 -12.97
C ALA A 60 -22.96 19.36 -14.03
N SER A 61 -23.62 18.47 -14.78
CA SER A 61 -23.09 17.75 -15.93
C SER A 61 -23.08 18.63 -17.18
N SER A 62 -21.91 18.88 -17.78
CA SER A 62 -21.74 19.01 -19.24
C SER A 62 -20.24 19.09 -19.58
N ASP A 63 -19.80 18.22 -20.48
CA ASP A 63 -18.52 18.29 -21.17
C ASP A 63 -18.48 19.53 -22.09
N GLU A 64 -17.58 20.47 -21.82
CA GLU A 64 -16.90 21.29 -22.83
C GLU A 64 -15.82 22.16 -22.15
N GLY A 65 -14.55 21.98 -22.54
CA GLY A 65 -13.43 22.89 -22.28
C GLY A 65 -13.29 23.47 -20.86
N GLN A 66 -12.86 22.66 -19.88
CA GLN A 66 -12.57 23.16 -18.53
C GLN A 66 -11.39 24.16 -18.53
N ARG A 67 -11.72 25.46 -18.68
CA ARG A 67 -10.91 26.53 -18.08
C ARG A 67 -10.93 26.31 -16.57
N SER A 68 -9.76 26.09 -15.99
CA SER A 68 -9.57 25.90 -14.56
C SER A 68 -10.22 27.03 -13.77
N SER A 69 -11.33 26.73 -13.07
CA SER A 69 -12.00 27.66 -12.16
C SER A 69 -11.04 28.18 -11.08
N PRO A 70 -11.19 29.42 -10.60
CA PRO A 70 -10.27 30.02 -9.64
C PRO A 70 -10.11 29.17 -8.38
N LEU A 71 -8.88 29.09 -7.85
CA LEU A 71 -8.61 28.44 -6.58
C LEU A 71 -9.25 29.23 -5.44
N THR A 72 -10.33 28.70 -4.87
CA THR A 72 -10.94 29.25 -3.65
C THR A 72 -10.36 28.56 -2.41
N ALA A 73 -10.31 29.27 -1.28
CA ALA A 73 -9.78 28.72 -0.03
C ALA A 73 -10.52 27.43 0.43
N PRO A 74 -11.87 27.33 0.35
CA PRO A 74 -12.58 26.09 0.68
C PRO A 74 -12.17 24.91 -0.22
N ARG A 75 -11.96 25.16 -1.51
CA ARG A 75 -11.53 24.12 -2.47
C ARG A 75 -10.13 23.60 -2.16
N VAL A 76 -9.19 24.50 -1.91
CA VAL A 76 -7.82 24.16 -1.49
C VAL A 76 -7.84 23.29 -0.24
N ARG A 77 -8.62 23.70 0.77
CA ARG A 77 -8.75 22.98 2.03
C ARG A 77 -9.33 21.57 1.84
N GLY A 78 -10.38 21.44 1.03
CA GLY A 78 -10.96 20.14 0.66
C GLY A 78 -9.97 19.24 -0.09
N ASP A 79 -9.23 19.78 -1.06
CA ASP A 79 -8.21 19.03 -1.80
C ASP A 79 -7.07 18.53 -0.89
N VAL A 80 -6.61 19.36 0.06
CA VAL A 80 -5.61 18.98 1.07
C VAL A 80 -6.13 17.86 1.97
N LEU A 81 -7.35 17.99 2.48
CA LEU A 81 -8.01 16.97 3.30
C LEU A 81 -8.10 15.62 2.55
N ARG A 82 -8.59 15.65 1.31
CA ARG A 82 -8.66 14.45 0.45
C ARG A 82 -7.30 13.80 0.26
N MET A 83 -6.28 14.60 -0.05
CA MET A 83 -4.95 14.09 -0.28
C MET A 83 -4.36 13.41 0.95
N LEU A 84 -4.44 14.04 2.12
CA LEU A 84 -3.92 13.45 3.35
C LEU A 84 -4.75 12.24 3.80
N GLY A 85 -6.06 12.22 3.52
CA GLY A 85 -6.90 11.04 3.71
C GLY A 85 -6.50 9.85 2.84
N CYS A 86 -6.05 10.10 1.61
CA CYS A 86 -5.61 9.07 0.67
C CYS A 86 -4.18 8.58 0.96
N ALA A 87 -3.23 9.51 1.03
CA ALA A 87 -1.79 9.21 1.08
C ALA A 87 -1.20 9.11 2.50
N ARG A 88 -2.01 9.38 3.53
CA ARG A 88 -1.66 9.46 4.97
C ARG A 88 -0.68 10.55 5.38
N ILE A 89 0.40 10.74 4.63
CA ILE A 89 1.41 11.76 4.88
C ILE A 89 1.79 12.49 3.59
N ALA A 90 2.06 13.79 3.70
CA ALA A 90 2.57 14.57 2.58
C ALA A 90 3.34 15.81 3.06
N THR A 91 4.19 16.32 2.19
CA THR A 91 4.77 17.68 2.32
C THR A 91 3.87 18.71 1.66
N VAL A 92 4.06 20.00 2.02
CA VAL A 92 3.41 21.13 1.34
C VAL A 92 3.68 21.11 -0.16
N ARG A 93 4.90 20.74 -0.57
CA ARG A 93 5.29 20.68 -1.98
C ARG A 93 4.51 19.60 -2.73
N GLN A 94 4.33 18.43 -2.13
CA GLN A 94 3.51 17.36 -2.69
C GLN A 94 2.04 17.77 -2.82
N MET A 95 1.49 18.40 -1.78
CA MET A 95 0.11 18.89 -1.79
C MET A 95 -0.12 19.97 -2.84
N ALA A 96 0.83 20.89 -3.02
CA ALA A 96 0.73 21.93 -4.03
C ALA A 96 0.55 21.34 -5.45
N ARG A 97 1.22 20.22 -5.78
CA ARG A 97 1.08 19.55 -7.08
C ARG A 97 -0.32 19.00 -7.36
N VAL A 98 -1.12 18.75 -6.33
CA VAL A 98 -2.52 18.34 -6.48
C VAL A 98 -3.42 19.56 -6.58
N VAL A 99 -3.14 20.56 -5.74
CA VAL A 99 -4.03 21.72 -5.54
C VAL A 99 -3.96 22.70 -6.71
N THR A 100 -2.77 22.99 -7.25
CA THR A 100 -2.58 23.97 -8.33
C THR A 100 -2.42 23.36 -9.72
N ALA A 101 -2.68 24.17 -10.74
CA ALA A 101 -2.31 23.88 -12.13
C ALA A 101 -0.79 23.63 -12.23
N GLU A 102 -0.36 22.87 -13.24
CA GLU A 102 1.01 22.33 -13.37
C GLU A 102 2.12 23.42 -13.32
N ASP A 103 1.80 24.68 -13.61
CA ASP A 103 2.75 25.80 -13.65
C ASP A 103 2.59 26.85 -12.52
N ALA A 104 1.68 26.65 -11.55
CA ALA A 104 1.42 27.62 -10.49
C ALA A 104 2.01 27.21 -9.13
N ASP A 105 2.64 28.16 -8.42
CA ASP A 105 3.15 27.93 -7.06
C ASP A 105 2.02 27.95 -6.01
N GLY A 106 1.42 26.77 -5.77
CA GLY A 106 0.35 26.58 -4.80
C GLY A 106 0.76 26.54 -3.34
N ARG A 107 2.05 26.63 -3.01
CA ARG A 107 2.55 26.33 -1.66
C ARG A 107 1.99 27.28 -0.60
N SER A 108 1.78 28.55 -0.93
CA SER A 108 1.21 29.53 0.02
C SER A 108 -0.25 29.23 0.37
N TYR A 109 -1.07 28.83 -0.61
CA TYR A 109 -2.45 28.41 -0.38
C TYR A 109 -2.52 27.14 0.46
N VAL A 110 -1.67 26.16 0.15
CA VAL A 110 -1.57 24.91 0.91
C VAL A 110 -1.15 25.18 2.36
N ARG A 111 -0.14 26.03 2.59
CA ARG A 111 0.29 26.38 3.96
C ARG A 111 -0.83 27.04 4.77
N ARG A 112 -1.62 27.92 4.15
CA ARG A 112 -2.78 28.55 4.81
C ARG A 112 -3.81 27.50 5.18
N ALA A 113 -4.21 26.67 4.22
CA ALA A 113 -5.18 25.61 4.46
C ALA A 113 -4.72 24.62 5.56
N LEU A 114 -3.44 24.27 5.60
CA LEU A 114 -2.90 23.40 6.64
C LEU A 114 -2.92 24.04 8.03
N ARG A 115 -2.66 25.35 8.13
CA ARG A 115 -2.80 26.09 9.40
C ARG A 115 -4.26 26.10 9.87
N ASP A 116 -5.20 26.40 8.97
CA ASP A 116 -6.63 26.38 9.31
C ASP A 116 -7.06 24.98 9.78
N LEU A 117 -6.58 23.92 9.11
CA LEU A 117 -6.84 22.53 9.50
C LEU A 117 -6.17 22.13 10.83
N GLU A 118 -5.01 22.68 11.13
CA GLU A 118 -4.30 22.47 12.40
C GLU A 118 -5.01 23.18 13.56
N GLU A 119 -5.46 24.43 13.36
CA GLU A 119 -6.25 25.20 14.32
C GLU A 119 -7.57 24.49 14.66
N GLU A 120 -8.19 23.84 13.68
CA GLU A 120 -9.39 23.01 13.90
C GLU A 120 -9.10 21.60 14.47
N GLY A 121 -7.83 21.25 14.66
CA GLY A 121 -7.39 19.94 15.17
C GLY A 121 -7.61 18.78 14.19
N LEU A 122 -7.71 19.07 12.89
CA LEU A 122 -7.93 18.08 11.82
C LEU A 122 -6.61 17.59 11.20
N ALA A 123 -5.58 18.43 11.18
CA ALA A 123 -4.25 18.09 10.69
C ALA A 123 -3.17 18.42 11.73
N GLU A 124 -2.01 17.79 11.60
CA GLU A 124 -0.85 18.01 12.46
C GLU A 124 0.44 17.69 11.69
N THR A 125 1.57 18.13 12.23
CA THR A 125 2.91 17.78 11.75
C THR A 125 3.62 16.87 12.76
N ASN A 126 4.20 15.76 12.29
CA ASN A 126 4.86 14.76 13.15
C ASN A 126 6.33 14.53 12.84
N GLY A 127 6.94 15.41 12.05
CA GLY A 127 8.35 15.32 11.69
C GLY A 127 8.70 16.21 10.52
N LYS A 128 9.91 16.02 9.98
CA LYS A 128 10.39 16.75 8.81
C LYS A 128 11.15 15.83 7.87
N HIS A 129 11.07 16.13 6.58
CA HIS A 129 11.91 15.55 5.55
C HIS A 129 12.81 16.66 4.99
N GLY A 130 14.10 16.61 5.36
CA GLY A 130 15.00 17.74 5.19
C GLY A 130 14.49 18.96 5.97
N LYS A 131 14.09 20.00 5.25
CA LYS A 131 13.52 21.24 5.82
C LYS A 131 11.99 21.30 5.75
N GLU A 132 11.33 20.35 5.07
CA GLU A 132 9.88 20.37 4.87
C GLU A 132 9.16 19.61 5.98
N PRO A 133 8.17 20.21 6.67
CA PRO A 133 7.31 19.49 7.61
C PRO A 133 6.52 18.37 6.91
N ILE A 134 6.34 17.26 7.62
CA ILE A 134 5.52 16.13 7.19
C ILE A 134 4.15 16.26 7.87
N TRP A 135 3.12 16.47 7.06
CA TRP A 135 1.75 16.65 7.51
C TRP A 135 0.97 15.34 7.45
N ASN A 136 0.05 15.14 8.39
CA ASN A 136 -0.92 14.06 8.40
C ASN A 136 -2.25 14.51 9.00
N LEU A 137 -3.32 13.78 8.73
CA LEU A 137 -4.58 13.96 9.45
C LEU A 137 -4.48 13.41 10.88
N THR A 138 -5.15 14.09 11.80
CA THR A 138 -5.46 13.55 13.14
C THR A 138 -6.58 12.50 13.00
N ARG A 139 -6.91 11.79 14.09
CA ARG A 139 -8.09 10.91 14.08
C ARG A 139 -9.39 11.67 13.79
N ARG A 140 -9.49 12.92 14.25
CA ARG A 140 -10.63 13.80 13.98
C ARG A 140 -10.67 14.19 12.50
N GLY A 141 -9.52 14.53 11.90
CA GLY A 141 -9.42 14.78 10.47
C GLY A 141 -9.83 13.60 9.61
N LEU A 142 -9.36 12.39 9.94
CA LEU A 142 -9.76 11.16 9.23
C LEU A 142 -11.27 10.91 9.31
N ARG A 143 -11.88 11.14 10.48
CA ARG A 143 -13.33 11.04 10.64
C ARG A 143 -14.06 12.10 9.81
N ALA A 144 -13.61 13.36 9.82
CA ALA A 144 -14.22 14.42 9.04
C ALA A 144 -14.23 14.12 7.52
N VAL A 145 -13.15 13.52 6.99
CA VAL A 145 -13.10 13.11 5.57
C VAL A 145 -14.07 11.97 5.27
N ALA A 146 -14.24 11.03 6.21
CA ALA A 146 -15.16 9.92 6.05
C ALA A 146 -16.64 10.34 6.17
N ASP A 147 -16.97 11.20 7.13
CA ASP A 147 -18.32 11.72 7.36
C ASP A 147 -18.79 12.58 6.18
N GLY A 148 -17.86 13.28 5.51
CA GLY A 148 -18.13 14.01 4.27
C GLY A 148 -18.39 13.13 3.04
N GLY A 149 -18.32 11.80 3.17
CA GLY A 149 -18.55 10.86 2.07
C GLY A 149 -17.47 10.85 0.98
N GLU A 150 -16.37 11.58 1.17
CA GLU A 150 -15.33 11.76 0.15
C GLU A 150 -14.36 10.58 0.07
N LEU A 151 -14.19 9.85 1.18
CA LEU A 151 -13.44 8.60 1.24
C LEU A 151 -14.16 7.59 2.14
N PRO A 152 -14.04 6.28 1.87
CA PRO A 152 -14.60 5.26 2.76
C PRO A 152 -13.99 5.38 4.16
N LEU A 153 -14.83 5.28 5.20
CA LEU A 153 -14.37 5.23 6.58
C LEU A 153 -13.38 4.08 6.76
N ARG A 154 -12.22 4.37 7.36
CA ARG A 154 -11.20 3.37 7.70
C ARG A 154 -10.99 3.33 9.21
N PRO A 155 -11.86 2.65 9.99
CA PRO A 155 -11.85 2.70 11.45
C PRO A 155 -10.53 2.24 12.10
N ARG A 156 -9.77 1.39 11.39
CA ARG A 156 -8.50 0.81 11.85
C ARG A 156 -7.27 1.42 11.18
N ALA A 157 -7.42 2.40 10.29
CA ALA A 157 -6.27 3.08 9.73
C ALA A 157 -5.60 3.93 10.82
N GLY A 158 -4.38 3.55 11.21
CA GLY A 158 -3.50 4.41 12.03
C GLY A 158 -3.25 5.77 11.36
N THR A 159 -2.95 6.77 12.18
CA THR A 159 -2.56 8.10 11.68
C THR A 159 -1.13 8.07 11.12
N GLY A 160 -0.83 8.94 10.16
CA GLY A 160 0.53 9.10 9.61
C GLY A 160 1.58 9.40 10.69
N ALA A 161 1.16 10.05 11.78
CA ALA A 161 1.95 10.32 12.97
C ALA A 161 2.75 9.12 13.50
N ARG A 162 2.11 7.95 13.57
CA ARG A 162 2.76 6.72 14.07
C ARG A 162 3.88 6.26 13.14
N ALA A 163 3.65 6.31 11.83
CA ALA A 163 4.63 5.93 10.83
C ALA A 163 5.84 6.87 10.84
N VAL A 164 5.61 8.19 10.94
CA VAL A 164 6.69 9.18 11.00
C VAL A 164 7.54 9.00 12.25
N ARG A 165 6.93 8.83 13.43
CA ARG A 165 7.67 8.57 14.69
C ARG A 165 8.48 7.27 14.66
N ALA A 166 8.01 6.27 13.94
CA ALA A 166 8.71 5.00 13.75
C ALA A 166 9.81 5.06 12.65
N GLY A 167 10.10 6.23 12.09
CA GLY A 167 11.15 6.42 11.09
C GLY A 167 10.72 6.15 9.63
N TYR A 168 9.45 5.80 9.40
CA TYR A 168 8.94 5.49 8.05
C TYR A 168 8.50 6.73 7.25
N GLY A 169 8.76 7.94 7.76
CA GLY A 169 8.38 9.18 7.07
C GLY A 169 8.96 9.28 5.66
N GLY A 170 10.24 8.92 5.46
CA GLY A 170 10.87 8.95 4.13
C GLY A 170 10.20 8.00 3.13
N HIS A 171 9.92 6.77 3.55
CA HIS A 171 9.24 5.78 2.72
C HIS A 171 7.79 6.18 2.41
N GLY A 172 7.01 6.62 3.41
CA GLY A 172 5.63 7.08 3.16
C GLY A 172 5.58 8.29 2.22
N LEU A 173 6.56 9.20 2.27
CA LEU A 173 6.66 10.28 1.28
C LEU A 173 6.99 9.78 -0.13
N ALA A 174 7.76 8.70 -0.27
CA ALA A 174 8.03 8.06 -1.56
C ALA A 174 6.77 7.38 -2.12
N VAL A 175 5.93 6.78 -1.26
CA VAL A 175 4.60 6.28 -1.64
C VAL A 175 3.73 7.43 -2.15
N THR A 176 3.67 8.55 -1.42
CA THR A 176 2.95 9.75 -1.87
C THR A 176 3.46 10.29 -3.21
N GLU A 177 4.78 10.35 -3.41
CA GLU A 177 5.35 10.74 -4.71
C GLU A 177 4.93 9.78 -5.84
N THR A 178 4.87 8.48 -5.57
CA THR A 178 4.46 7.45 -6.53
C THR A 178 3.00 7.65 -6.94
N ILE A 179 2.11 7.85 -5.95
CA ILE A 179 0.69 8.15 -6.18
C ILE A 179 0.54 9.37 -7.10
N LEU A 180 1.26 10.45 -6.81
CA LEU A 180 1.21 11.68 -7.59
C LEU A 180 1.77 11.52 -9.01
N ALA A 181 2.89 10.80 -9.15
CA ALA A 181 3.53 10.61 -10.44
C ALA A 181 2.72 9.68 -11.36
N TYR A 182 2.04 8.68 -10.79
CA TYR A 182 1.27 7.70 -11.56
C TYR A 182 -0.18 8.11 -11.80
N GLY A 183 -0.91 8.41 -10.73
CA GLY A 183 -2.36 8.63 -10.78
C GLY A 183 -2.76 10.08 -11.05
N GLY A 184 -1.85 11.02 -10.81
CA GLY A 184 -2.13 12.45 -10.87
C GLY A 184 -3.30 12.86 -9.97
N ARG A 185 -3.88 14.03 -10.26
CA ARG A 185 -5.05 14.55 -9.52
C ARG A 185 -6.33 13.75 -9.80
N ALA A 186 -6.50 13.25 -11.03
CA ALA A 186 -7.74 12.63 -11.50
C ALA A 186 -8.11 11.33 -10.76
N HIS A 187 -7.12 10.63 -10.20
CA HIS A 187 -7.32 9.34 -9.55
C HIS A 187 -6.99 9.36 -8.06
N LEU A 188 -6.86 10.53 -7.42
CA LEU A 188 -6.40 10.63 -6.04
C LEU A 188 -7.25 9.79 -5.06
N THR A 189 -8.58 9.84 -5.19
CA THR A 189 -9.52 9.11 -4.31
C THR A 189 -9.64 7.62 -4.64
N ALA A 190 -9.03 7.17 -5.73
CA ALA A 190 -9.00 5.76 -6.12
C ALA A 190 -7.88 4.97 -5.42
N TRP A 191 -7.03 5.65 -4.63
CA TRP A 191 -5.90 5.04 -3.92
C TRP A 191 -6.25 4.60 -2.50
N GLN A 192 -5.69 3.47 -2.12
CA GLN A 192 -5.65 2.97 -0.74
C GLN A 192 -4.21 2.64 -0.39
N VAL A 193 -3.70 3.12 0.74
CA VAL A 193 -2.34 2.84 1.21
C VAL A 193 -2.34 1.82 2.33
N GLU A 194 -1.25 1.06 2.45
CA GLU A 194 -1.03 -0.01 3.44
C GLU A 194 -2.17 -1.02 3.49
N VAL A 195 -2.42 -1.67 2.35
CA VAL A 195 -3.48 -2.66 2.20
C VAL A 195 -2.98 -4.04 2.61
N ASN A 196 -3.57 -4.59 3.67
CA ASN A 196 -3.23 -5.94 4.12
C ASN A 196 -3.73 -7.01 3.15
N HIS A 197 -2.85 -7.96 2.85
CA HIS A 197 -3.10 -9.20 2.13
C HIS A 197 -2.72 -10.35 3.05
N ALA A 198 -3.73 -11.04 3.59
CA ALA A 198 -3.54 -12.15 4.49
C ALA A 198 -4.35 -13.38 4.07
N ILE A 199 -3.75 -14.55 4.28
CA ILE A 199 -4.35 -15.87 4.12
C ILE A 199 -4.10 -16.62 5.43
N LYS A 200 -5.11 -16.66 6.28
CA LYS A 200 -4.97 -17.19 7.64
C LYS A 200 -4.54 -18.65 7.65
N GLU A 201 -5.06 -19.43 6.70
CA GLU A 201 -4.85 -20.86 6.56
C GLU A 201 -3.39 -21.23 6.31
N THR A 202 -2.63 -20.33 5.70
CA THR A 202 -1.21 -20.53 5.37
C THR A 202 -0.27 -19.69 6.23
N GLY A 203 -0.81 -18.77 7.03
CA GLY A 203 -0.03 -17.77 7.76
C GLY A 203 0.59 -16.67 6.89
N LEU A 204 0.39 -16.70 5.55
CA LEU A 204 0.90 -15.67 4.66
C LEU A 204 0.19 -14.34 4.96
N SER A 205 0.97 -13.31 5.30
CA SER A 205 0.45 -11.96 5.56
C SER A 205 1.50 -10.92 5.20
N PHE A 206 1.11 -9.94 4.39
CA PHE A 206 1.93 -8.76 4.05
C PHE A 206 1.03 -7.55 3.80
N ASN A 207 1.62 -6.36 3.78
CA ASN A 207 0.91 -5.12 3.44
C ASN A 207 1.46 -4.59 2.13
N THR A 208 0.58 -4.33 1.17
CA THR A 208 0.89 -3.59 -0.04
C THR A 208 0.94 -2.11 0.26
N ASP A 209 2.00 -1.42 -0.14
CA ASP A 209 2.18 0.01 0.14
C ASP A 209 1.04 0.85 -0.42
N ALA A 210 0.62 0.59 -1.67
CA ALA A 210 -0.54 1.24 -2.25
C ALA A 210 -1.31 0.36 -3.26
N VAL A 211 -2.63 0.55 -3.31
CA VAL A 211 -3.54 -0.12 -4.23
C VAL A 211 -4.37 0.95 -4.94
N LEU A 212 -4.34 0.92 -6.26
CA LEU A 212 -5.15 1.77 -7.12
C LEU A 212 -6.31 0.96 -7.69
N THR A 213 -7.54 1.43 -7.50
CA THR A 213 -8.74 0.85 -8.12
C THR A 213 -9.26 1.77 -9.21
N LEU A 214 -9.03 1.43 -10.47
CA LEU A 214 -9.48 2.26 -11.59
C LEU A 214 -10.99 2.09 -11.83
N PRO A 215 -11.71 3.16 -12.18
CA PRO A 215 -13.15 3.13 -12.47
C PRO A 215 -13.42 2.57 -13.87
N THR A 216 -12.88 1.39 -14.19
CA THR A 216 -13.18 0.66 -15.43
C THR A 216 -14.34 -0.31 -15.22
N LYS A 217 -14.91 -0.84 -16.32
CA LYS A 217 -15.99 -1.84 -16.27
C LYS A 217 -15.61 -3.09 -15.44
N THR A 218 -14.33 -3.46 -15.46
CA THR A 218 -13.78 -4.61 -14.71
C THR A 218 -13.26 -4.22 -13.32
N SER A 219 -13.36 -2.94 -12.94
CA SER A 219 -12.75 -2.39 -11.71
C SER A 219 -11.27 -2.81 -11.62
N GLU A 220 -10.49 -2.45 -12.64
CA GLU A 220 -9.08 -2.84 -12.74
C GLU A 220 -8.32 -2.39 -11.49
N VAL A 221 -7.61 -3.34 -10.86
CA VAL A 221 -6.80 -3.09 -9.68
C VAL A 221 -5.33 -3.17 -10.04
N ARG A 222 -4.54 -2.24 -9.49
CA ARG A 222 -3.08 -2.22 -9.59
C ARG A 222 -2.49 -2.15 -8.19
N LEU A 223 -1.51 -3.01 -7.92
CA LEU A 223 -0.79 -3.08 -6.64
C LEU A 223 0.53 -2.35 -6.80
N PHE A 224 0.96 -1.63 -5.78
CA PHE A 224 2.20 -0.86 -5.78
C PHE A 224 3.02 -1.19 -4.55
N GLU A 225 4.29 -1.51 -4.76
CA GLU A 225 5.32 -1.59 -3.72
C GLU A 225 6.41 -0.56 -3.99
N VAL A 226 6.80 0.17 -2.95
CA VAL A 226 7.75 1.27 -3.04
C VAL A 226 8.94 0.98 -2.15
N ASP A 227 10.05 0.60 -2.75
CA ASP A 227 11.28 0.47 -2.01
C ASP A 227 12.05 1.79 -1.99
N ASN A 228 12.16 2.40 -0.81
CA ASN A 228 12.87 3.67 -0.62
C ASN A 228 14.39 3.45 -0.39
N GLY A 229 14.96 2.37 -0.93
CA GLY A 229 16.39 2.08 -0.88
C GLY A 229 16.91 1.58 0.46
N THR A 230 16.04 1.45 1.47
CA THR A 230 16.40 1.00 2.82
C THR A 230 16.22 -0.50 3.01
N MET A 231 15.46 -1.17 2.13
CA MET A 231 15.18 -2.59 2.27
C MET A 231 16.37 -3.45 1.75
N PRO A 232 16.72 -4.56 2.43
CA PRO A 232 17.63 -5.53 1.84
C PRO A 232 17.09 -6.10 0.52
N ARG A 233 17.96 -6.34 -0.46
CA ARG A 233 17.58 -6.86 -1.79
C ARG A 233 16.80 -8.17 -1.72
N ALA A 234 17.29 -9.11 -0.92
CA ALA A 234 16.64 -10.41 -0.72
C ALA A 234 15.23 -10.28 -0.11
N ARG A 235 15.01 -9.26 0.73
CA ARG A 235 13.69 -8.99 1.29
C ARG A 235 12.73 -8.44 0.23
N LEU A 236 13.18 -7.52 -0.61
CA LEU A 236 12.37 -6.99 -1.72
C LEU A 236 11.96 -8.11 -2.69
N ALA A 237 12.91 -8.97 -3.08
CA ALA A 237 12.61 -10.13 -3.90
C ALA A 237 11.61 -11.08 -3.21
N ARG A 238 11.78 -11.33 -1.91
CA ARG A 238 10.84 -12.15 -1.13
C ARG A 238 9.43 -11.55 -1.14
N GLU A 239 9.28 -10.25 -0.93
CA GLU A 239 7.98 -9.59 -0.97
C GLU A 239 7.31 -9.76 -2.34
N VAL A 240 8.07 -9.60 -3.43
CA VAL A 240 7.58 -9.87 -4.80
C VAL A 240 7.14 -11.34 -4.97
N TRP A 241 7.88 -12.30 -4.41
CA TRP A 241 7.50 -13.71 -4.39
C TRP A 241 6.28 -13.99 -3.49
N ASP A 242 6.05 -13.24 -2.42
CA ASP A 242 4.88 -13.38 -1.56
C ASP A 242 3.58 -13.02 -2.31
N TYR A 243 3.61 -12.05 -3.24
CA TYR A 243 2.49 -11.80 -4.15
C TYR A 243 2.17 -13.01 -5.03
N GLU A 244 3.19 -13.72 -5.52
CA GLU A 244 2.95 -14.91 -6.33
C GLU A 244 2.36 -16.04 -5.49
N ARG A 245 2.87 -16.26 -4.27
CA ARG A 245 2.30 -17.24 -3.33
C ARG A 245 0.84 -16.92 -3.02
N TYR A 246 0.54 -15.64 -2.78
CA TYR A 246 -0.82 -15.15 -2.55
C TYR A 246 -1.72 -15.36 -3.78
N ALA A 247 -1.21 -15.05 -4.98
CA ALA A 247 -1.92 -15.23 -6.24
C ALA A 247 -2.16 -16.70 -6.61
N GLY A 248 -1.26 -17.59 -6.17
CA GLY A 248 -1.32 -19.03 -6.36
C GLY A 248 -2.23 -19.75 -5.37
N HIS A 249 -2.52 -19.14 -4.20
CA HIS A 249 -3.37 -19.77 -3.21
C HIS A 249 -4.81 -19.97 -3.71
N ARG A 250 -5.35 -21.16 -3.42
CA ARG A 250 -6.70 -21.57 -3.84
C ARG A 250 -7.54 -21.95 -2.64
N CYS A 251 -8.79 -21.52 -2.66
CA CYS A 251 -9.81 -21.95 -1.71
C CYS A 251 -10.71 -22.99 -2.37
N TRP A 252 -11.16 -23.96 -1.59
CA TRP A 252 -12.14 -24.95 -2.01
C TRP A 252 -13.54 -24.52 -1.54
N GLU A 253 -14.53 -24.63 -2.41
CA GLU A 253 -15.94 -24.45 -2.08
C GLU A 253 -16.73 -25.72 -2.45
N GLY A 254 -17.44 -26.28 -1.48
CA GLY A 254 -18.28 -27.48 -1.62
C GLY A 254 -18.78 -27.98 -0.27
N ALA A 255 -19.67 -28.98 -0.28
CA ALA A 255 -20.02 -29.71 0.94
C ALA A 255 -19.01 -30.85 1.16
N ARG A 256 -18.66 -31.16 2.40
CA ARG A 256 -17.69 -32.22 2.72
C ARG A 256 -18.14 -33.54 2.07
N GLY A 257 -17.24 -34.18 1.32
CA GLY A 257 -17.55 -35.41 0.58
C GLY A 257 -18.25 -35.22 -0.78
N THR A 258 -18.36 -33.99 -1.28
CA THR A 258 -18.84 -33.69 -2.64
C THR A 258 -17.70 -33.29 -3.57
N ILE A 259 -17.94 -33.39 -4.89
CA ILE A 259 -17.05 -32.82 -5.91
C ILE A 259 -17.18 -31.30 -5.84
N GLY A 260 -16.43 -30.66 -4.93
CA GLY A 260 -16.35 -29.21 -4.84
C GLY A 260 -15.51 -28.59 -5.95
N THR A 261 -15.45 -27.26 -5.99
CA THR A 261 -14.64 -26.50 -6.98
C THR A 261 -13.60 -25.64 -6.28
N THR A 262 -12.42 -25.53 -6.88
CA THR A 262 -11.30 -24.72 -6.37
C THR A 262 -11.16 -23.40 -7.13
N PHE A 263 -11.12 -22.29 -6.38
CA PHE A 263 -11.02 -20.95 -6.93
C PHE A 263 -9.76 -20.25 -6.42
N PRO A 264 -9.16 -19.33 -7.21
CA PRO A 264 -8.12 -18.46 -6.68
C PRO A 264 -8.68 -17.62 -5.52
N PHE A 265 -8.03 -17.68 -4.36
CA PHE A 265 -8.50 -17.03 -3.14
C PHE A 265 -8.70 -15.52 -3.33
N TRP A 266 -7.72 -14.87 -3.95
CA TRP A 266 -7.77 -13.43 -4.22
C TRP A 266 -8.97 -13.04 -5.07
N ARG A 267 -9.38 -13.87 -6.04
CA ARG A 267 -10.52 -13.59 -6.91
C ARG A 267 -11.81 -13.73 -6.11
N ARG A 268 -11.89 -14.70 -5.21
CA ARG A 268 -13.11 -14.92 -4.43
C ARG A 268 -13.34 -13.87 -3.36
N TYR A 269 -12.28 -13.41 -2.69
CA TYR A 269 -12.40 -12.62 -1.46
C TYR A 269 -11.87 -11.19 -1.55
N ARG A 270 -10.99 -10.88 -2.51
CA ARG A 270 -10.31 -9.57 -2.56
C ARG A 270 -10.64 -8.77 -3.81
N TYR A 271 -10.51 -9.37 -4.98
CA TYR A 271 -10.61 -8.72 -6.29
C TYR A 271 -11.63 -9.43 -7.17
N MET A 272 -12.89 -9.43 -6.72
CA MET A 272 -14.00 -10.21 -7.30
C MET A 272 -14.30 -9.91 -8.77
N ARG A 273 -13.96 -8.71 -9.24
CA ARG A 273 -14.20 -8.27 -10.61
C ARG A 273 -12.99 -8.43 -11.54
N SER A 274 -11.83 -8.76 -10.99
CA SER A 274 -10.61 -8.92 -11.78
C SER A 274 -10.56 -10.29 -12.44
N GLU A 275 -10.28 -10.31 -13.74
CA GLU A 275 -10.13 -11.54 -14.53
C GLU A 275 -8.77 -12.22 -14.30
N ARG A 276 -7.75 -11.39 -14.05
CA ARG A 276 -6.37 -11.80 -13.76
C ARG A 276 -5.95 -11.25 -12.41
N PHE A 277 -4.87 -11.83 -11.85
CA PHE A 277 -4.30 -11.28 -10.65
C PHE A 277 -3.83 -9.84 -10.93
N PRO A 278 -4.15 -8.86 -10.06
CA PRO A 278 -3.71 -7.48 -10.25
C PRO A 278 -2.21 -7.35 -10.51
N THR A 279 -1.84 -6.52 -11.48
CA THR A 279 -0.43 -6.30 -11.80
C THR A 279 0.28 -5.59 -10.65
N LEU A 280 1.41 -6.14 -10.23
CA LEU A 280 2.30 -5.55 -9.24
C LEU A 280 3.23 -4.53 -9.90
N HIS A 281 3.24 -3.32 -9.38
CA HIS A 281 4.10 -2.22 -9.80
C HIS A 281 5.14 -1.96 -8.71
N VAL A 282 6.41 -2.24 -8.99
CA VAL A 282 7.52 -1.98 -8.08
C VAL A 282 8.17 -0.65 -8.44
N VAL A 283 8.27 0.27 -7.48
CA VAL A 283 8.90 1.59 -7.67
C VAL A 283 10.10 1.71 -6.75
N LEU A 284 11.29 1.82 -7.33
CA LEU A 284 12.53 2.02 -6.58
C LEU A 284 12.81 3.52 -6.39
N ALA A 285 13.07 3.93 -5.16
CA ALA A 285 13.28 5.32 -4.75
C ALA A 285 14.40 5.44 -3.70
N GLY A 286 14.67 6.67 -3.26
CA GLY A 286 15.53 6.93 -2.10
C GLY A 286 17.04 6.81 -2.32
N LEU A 287 17.50 6.40 -3.50
CA LEU A 287 18.93 6.32 -3.86
C LEU A 287 19.22 7.15 -5.12
N GLU A 288 20.51 7.37 -5.38
CA GLU A 288 21.00 7.94 -6.64
C GLU A 288 20.58 7.08 -7.84
N GLU A 289 20.36 7.70 -9.00
CA GLU A 289 19.74 7.03 -10.15
C GLU A 289 20.53 5.80 -10.64
N HIS A 290 21.86 5.87 -10.63
CA HIS A 290 22.72 4.75 -10.99
C HIS A 290 22.68 3.59 -9.97
N LEU A 291 22.36 3.86 -8.69
CA LEU A 291 22.13 2.83 -7.67
C LEU A 291 20.75 2.19 -7.84
N LEU A 292 19.74 2.99 -8.17
CA LEU A 292 18.40 2.49 -8.48
C LEU A 292 18.42 1.58 -9.70
N GLN A 293 19.20 1.92 -10.72
CA GLN A 293 19.35 1.07 -11.91
C GLN A 293 20.00 -0.28 -11.56
N ARG A 294 21.14 -0.27 -10.84
CA ARG A 294 21.78 -1.53 -10.38
C ARG A 294 20.83 -2.39 -9.55
N ARG A 295 19.99 -1.75 -8.74
CA ARG A 295 19.00 -2.44 -7.91
C ARG A 295 17.85 -3.00 -8.73
N LEU A 296 17.42 -2.31 -9.78
CA LEU A 296 16.43 -2.80 -10.74
C LEU A 296 16.94 -4.02 -11.49
N ASP A 297 18.20 -3.98 -11.95
CA ASP A 297 18.84 -5.11 -12.65
C ASP A 297 18.92 -6.33 -11.71
N ALA A 298 19.38 -6.12 -10.48
CA ALA A 298 19.48 -7.21 -9.51
C ALA A 298 18.11 -7.77 -9.08
N LEU A 299 17.08 -6.93 -8.97
CA LEU A 299 15.71 -7.40 -8.73
C LEU A 299 15.21 -8.25 -9.90
N THR A 300 15.53 -7.85 -11.14
CA THR A 300 15.15 -8.60 -12.36
C THR A 300 15.71 -10.03 -12.32
N GLU A 301 16.96 -10.17 -11.91
CA GLU A 301 17.60 -11.48 -11.72
C GLU A 301 16.95 -12.28 -10.58
N ASP A 302 16.76 -11.65 -9.41
CA ASP A 302 16.24 -12.33 -8.20
C ASP A 302 14.78 -12.82 -8.33
N VAL A 303 13.99 -12.22 -9.23
CA VAL A 303 12.58 -12.60 -9.47
C VAL A 303 12.36 -13.27 -10.83
N HIS A 304 13.45 -13.70 -11.48
CA HIS A 304 13.37 -14.38 -12.76
C HIS A 304 12.44 -15.61 -12.70
N GLY A 305 11.49 -15.68 -13.63
CA GLY A 305 10.50 -16.76 -13.68
C GLY A 305 9.33 -16.62 -12.70
N ILE A 306 9.11 -15.41 -12.17
CA ILE A 306 7.85 -15.07 -11.51
C ILE A 306 6.68 -15.16 -12.50
N ALA A 307 5.57 -15.72 -12.03
CA ALA A 307 4.39 -16.09 -12.79
C ALA A 307 3.19 -15.18 -12.50
N VAL A 308 3.41 -14.03 -11.85
CA VAL A 308 2.45 -12.92 -11.80
C VAL A 308 2.93 -11.76 -12.67
N GLY A 309 2.01 -10.91 -13.11
CA GLY A 309 2.37 -9.69 -13.82
C GLY A 309 3.13 -8.73 -12.90
N VAL A 310 4.40 -8.47 -13.20
CA VAL A 310 5.24 -7.52 -12.46
C VAL A 310 5.85 -6.51 -13.42
N LEU A 311 5.62 -5.24 -13.12
CA LEU A 311 6.24 -4.08 -13.76
C LEU A 311 7.10 -3.36 -12.74
N ALA A 312 8.28 -2.92 -13.13
CA ALA A 312 9.19 -2.18 -12.26
C ALA A 312 9.74 -0.92 -12.91
N THR A 313 9.99 0.09 -12.11
CA THR A 313 10.61 1.36 -12.54
C THR A 313 11.34 2.02 -11.37
N THR A 314 12.01 3.12 -11.65
CA THR A 314 12.54 4.01 -10.62
C THR A 314 11.66 5.25 -10.51
N LEU A 315 11.56 5.86 -9.33
CA LEU A 315 10.75 7.06 -9.13
C LEU A 315 11.16 8.22 -10.06
N PRO A 316 12.46 8.49 -10.34
CA PRO A 316 12.85 9.48 -11.35
C PRO A 316 12.30 9.18 -12.74
N ARG A 317 12.40 7.92 -13.21
CA ARG A 317 11.89 7.48 -14.52
C ARG A 317 10.37 7.59 -14.59
N LEU A 318 9.68 7.21 -13.52
CA LEU A 318 8.22 7.35 -13.40
C LEU A 318 7.78 8.83 -13.53
N LYS A 319 8.49 9.75 -12.88
CA LYS A 319 8.22 11.20 -12.98
C LYS A 319 8.40 11.74 -14.41
N ARG A 320 9.36 11.17 -15.14
CA ARG A 320 9.60 11.49 -16.57
C ARG A 320 8.68 10.71 -17.51
N ARG A 321 7.73 9.93 -16.97
CA ARG A 321 6.79 9.08 -17.73
C ARG A 321 7.48 8.09 -18.66
N GLU A 322 8.64 7.60 -18.25
CA GLU A 322 9.36 6.59 -19.00
C GLU A 322 8.66 5.22 -18.92
N PRO A 323 8.88 4.34 -19.91
CA PRO A 323 8.32 3.00 -19.90
C PRO A 323 8.73 2.17 -18.68
N TRP A 324 7.81 1.33 -18.21
CA TRP A 324 8.06 0.35 -17.16
C TRP A 324 8.85 -0.85 -17.71
N LEU A 325 9.78 -1.37 -16.92
CA LEU A 325 10.43 -2.64 -17.20
C LEU A 325 9.51 -3.79 -16.78
N ARG A 326 9.30 -4.76 -17.66
CA ARG A 326 8.52 -5.97 -17.35
C ARG A 326 9.43 -7.01 -16.71
N LEU A 327 9.15 -7.37 -15.45
CA LEU A 327 9.87 -8.43 -14.74
C LEU A 327 9.15 -9.78 -14.80
N GLY A 328 7.82 -9.74 -14.91
CA GLY A 328 6.96 -10.92 -14.88
C GLY A 328 5.77 -10.82 -15.80
N VAL A 329 5.28 -11.97 -16.25
CA VAL A 329 4.02 -12.12 -17.00
C VAL A 329 3.08 -12.96 -16.16
N ASP A 330 1.80 -12.55 -16.11
CA ASP A 330 0.77 -13.34 -15.46
C ASP A 330 0.60 -14.67 -16.21
N ASP A 331 1.06 -15.76 -15.59
CA ASP A 331 0.96 -17.12 -16.10
C ASP A 331 0.21 -18.01 -15.10
N PRO A 332 -1.12 -18.11 -15.24
CA PRO A 332 -1.93 -18.94 -14.35
C PRO A 332 -1.59 -20.44 -14.42
N GLY A 333 -1.04 -20.93 -15.53
CA GLY A 333 -0.65 -22.34 -15.69
C GLY A 333 0.56 -22.65 -14.83
N ARG A 334 1.64 -21.89 -15.01
CA ARG A 334 2.87 -22.01 -14.22
C ARG A 334 2.61 -21.79 -12.72
N ARG A 335 1.70 -20.87 -12.35
CA ARG A 335 1.30 -20.71 -10.93
C ARG A 335 0.62 -21.96 -10.37
N ARG A 336 -0.24 -22.64 -11.15
CA ARG A 336 -0.90 -23.88 -10.71
C ARG A 336 0.10 -25.02 -10.52
N GLU A 337 1.12 -25.09 -11.37
CA GLU A 337 2.19 -26.08 -11.23
C GLU A 337 3.02 -25.86 -9.95
N ARG A 338 3.33 -24.59 -9.64
CA ARG A 338 4.13 -24.23 -8.46
C ARG A 338 3.34 -24.29 -7.15
N TYR A 339 2.06 -23.97 -7.17
CA TYR A 339 1.15 -24.02 -6.01
C TYR A 339 -0.01 -24.97 -6.32
N PRO A 340 0.24 -26.29 -6.29
CA PRO A 340 -0.78 -27.26 -6.60
C PRO A 340 -1.93 -27.21 -5.61
N GLU A 341 -3.11 -27.63 -6.07
CA GLU A 341 -4.27 -27.77 -5.21
C GLU A 341 -3.99 -28.77 -4.10
N PRO A 342 -4.36 -28.48 -2.84
CA PRO A 342 -4.31 -29.49 -1.79
C PRO A 342 -5.11 -30.71 -2.23
N VAL A 343 -4.47 -31.87 -2.33
CA VAL A 343 -5.12 -33.11 -2.72
C VAL A 343 -6.08 -33.51 -1.59
N GLY A 344 -7.39 -33.37 -1.84
CA GLY A 344 -8.47 -33.92 -1.02
C GLY A 344 -8.78 -33.17 0.28
N ARG A 345 -10.05 -32.76 0.44
CA ARG A 345 -10.68 -32.50 1.74
C ARG A 345 -12.12 -32.98 1.75
#